data_AF-A0A023H2P4-F1
#
_entry.id   AF-A0A023H2P4-F1
#
_cell.length_a   1.000
_cell.length_b   1.000
_cell.length_c   1.000
_cell.angle_alpha   90.00
_cell.angle_beta   90.00
_cell.angle_gamma   90.00
#
_symmetry.space_group_name_H-M   'P 1'
#
loop_
_entity.id
_entity.type
_entity.pdbx_description
1 polymer ?
#
loop_
_entity_poly.entity_id
_entity_poly.type
_entity_poly.pdbx_seq_one_letter_code
_entity_poly.pdbx_strand_id
1 'polypeptide(L)' 'NAMANHGILPRDGRNISFKELNHTIRATYNFAPTFCFFVPNFAANMLKRKYSKDTFDLADLDLHNGIEHDA' A
#
# COMPACT_ATOMS: atom_id res chain seq x y z
N ASN A 1 -2.48 4.01 7.26
CA ASN A 1 -3.31 4.82 8.19
C ASN A 1 -2.99 6.31 8.18
N ALA A 2 -1.80 6.78 8.55
CA ALA A 2 -1.51 8.22 8.60
C ALA A 2 -1.85 8.98 7.30
N MET A 3 -1.41 8.48 6.13
CA MET A 3 -1.75 9.11 4.84
C MET A 3 -3.27 9.19 4.58
N ALA A 4 -4.05 8.18 4.98
CA ALA A 4 -5.52 8.21 4.83
C ALA A 4 -6.16 9.23 5.80
N ASN A 5 -5.69 9.29 7.05
CA ASN A 5 -6.16 10.27 8.04
C ASN A 5 -5.91 11.71 7.59
N HIS A 6 -4.80 11.95 6.88
CA HIS A 6 -4.45 13.25 6.31
C HIS A 6 -5.06 13.50 4.91
N GLY A 7 -5.84 12.58 4.37
CA GLY A 7 -6.48 12.72 3.05
C GLY A 7 -5.52 12.66 1.86
N ILE A 8 -4.31 12.12 2.06
CA ILE A 8 -3.32 11.86 1.01
C ILE A 8 -3.69 10.57 0.26
N LEU A 9 -4.18 9.56 1.00
CA LEU A 9 -4.93 8.43 0.46
C LEU A 9 -6.44 8.65 0.72
N PRO A 10 -7.33 7.93 0.04
CA PRO A 10 -8.75 7.89 0.36
C PRO A 10 -8.99 7.74 1.88
N ARG A 11 -9.81 8.63 2.44
CA ARG A 11 -10.05 8.71 3.90
C ARG A 11 -10.72 7.45 4.46
N ASP A 12 -11.48 6.74 3.65
CA ASP A 12 -12.11 5.47 3.99
C ASP A 12 -11.14 4.28 3.87
N GLY A 13 -9.93 4.52 3.34
CA GLY A 13 -8.90 3.50 3.16
C GLY A 13 -9.23 2.48 2.07
N ARG A 14 -10.09 2.81 1.09
CA ARG A 14 -10.54 1.85 0.07
C ARG A 14 -10.10 2.20 -1.34
N ASN A 15 -10.06 1.18 -2.20
CA ASN A 15 -9.80 1.29 -3.63
C ASN A 15 -8.49 2.03 -3.99
N ILE A 16 -7.44 1.78 -3.22
CA ILE A 16 -6.12 2.39 -3.41
C ILE A 16 -5.36 1.62 -4.47
N SER A 17 -4.85 2.28 -5.51
CA SER A 17 -3.99 1.60 -6.47
C SER A 17 -2.57 1.42 -5.92
N PHE A 18 -1.90 0.32 -6.25
CA PHE A 18 -0.50 0.11 -5.80
C PHE A 18 0.46 1.19 -6.34
N LYS A 19 0.16 1.74 -7.53
CA LYS A 19 0.91 2.87 -8.10
C LYS A 19 0.70 4.15 -7.30
N GLU A 20 -0.53 4.44 -6.88
CA GLU A 20 -0.83 5.58 -6.02
C GLU A 20 -0.07 5.46 -4.68
N LEU A 21 -0.09 4.28 -4.07
CA LEU A 21 0.67 4.03 -2.83
C LEU A 21 2.17 4.29 -3.02
N ASN A 22 2.77 3.81 -4.11
CA ASN A 22 4.18 4.06 -4.43
C ASN A 22 4.51 5.57 -4.50
N HIS A 23 3.73 6.34 -5.27
CA HIS A 23 3.97 7.77 -5.43
C HIS A 23 3.74 8.56 -4.13
N THR A 24 2.67 8.25 -3.40
CA THR A 24 2.27 8.97 -2.19
C THR A 24 3.22 8.72 -1.02
N ILE A 25 3.73 7.49 -0.85
CA ILE A 25 4.76 7.20 0.18
C ILE A 25 6.02 8.05 -0.08
N ARG A 26 6.51 8.07 -1.32
CA ARG A 26 7.69 8.84 -1.69
C ARG A 26 7.48 10.33 -1.44
N ALA A 27 6.35 10.87 -1.90
CA ALA A 27 6.05 12.29 -1.76
C ALA A 27 5.84 12.72 -0.30
N THR A 28 5.24 11.86 0.51
CA THR A 28 4.87 12.18 1.90
C THR A 28 6.02 12.00 2.87
N TYR A 29 6.81 10.93 2.71
CA TYR A 29 7.82 10.52 3.68
C TYR A 29 9.25 10.58 3.17
N ASN A 30 9.46 11.01 1.91
CA ASN A 30 10.78 11.06 1.27
C ASN A 30 11.52 9.71 1.31
N PHE A 31 10.77 8.61 1.20
CA PHE A 31 11.34 7.27 1.14
C PHE A 31 12.03 7.00 -0.21
N ALA A 32 13.05 6.14 -0.17
CA ALA A 32 13.78 5.74 -1.36
C ALA A 32 12.83 5.12 -2.41
N PRO A 33 13.01 5.40 -3.72
CA PRO A 33 12.10 4.90 -4.77
C PRO A 33 12.02 3.38 -4.83
N THR A 34 13.12 2.70 -4.53
CA THR A 34 13.19 1.23 -4.50
C THR A 34 12.26 0.64 -3.43
N PHE A 35 12.25 1.23 -2.24
CA PHE A 35 11.35 0.82 -1.16
C PHE A 35 9.89 1.10 -1.49
N CYS A 36 9.61 2.26 -2.10
CA CYS A 36 8.26 2.66 -2.53
C CYS A 36 7.69 1.75 -3.63
N PHE A 37 8.55 1.06 -4.40
CA PHE A 37 8.11 0.02 -5.32
C PHE A 37 8.00 -1.35 -4.66
N PHE A 38 9.01 -1.76 -3.89
CA PHE A 38 9.10 -3.10 -3.32
C PHE A 38 7.90 -3.43 -2.43
N VAL A 39 7.57 -2.56 -1.47
CA VAL A 39 6.50 -2.84 -0.49
C VAL A 39 5.13 -2.97 -1.17
N PRO A 40 4.67 -2.03 -2.01
CA PRO A 40 3.37 -2.19 -2.69
C PRO A 40 3.36 -3.34 -3.70
N ASN A 41 4.49 -3.65 -4.35
CA ASN A 41 4.59 -4.82 -5.24
C ASN A 41 4.50 -6.14 -4.46
N PHE A 42 5.12 -6.22 -3.29
CA PHE A 42 4.98 -7.38 -2.40
C PHE A 42 3.52 -7.54 -1.95
N ALA A 43 2.87 -6.46 -1.52
CA ALA A 43 1.45 -6.48 -1.14
C ALA A 43 0.55 -6.96 -2.29
N ALA A 44 0.80 -6.51 -3.52
CA ALA A 44 0.06 -6.98 -4.70
C ALA A 44 0.20 -8.50 -4.90
N ASN A 45 1.43 -9.02 -4.81
CA ASN A 45 1.68 -10.46 -4.95
C ASN A 45 1.03 -11.28 -3.83
N MET A 46 1.16 -10.83 -2.58
CA MET A 46 0.53 -11.44 -1.40
C MET A 46 -0.98 -11.57 -1.58
N LEU A 47 -1.64 -10.51 -2.07
CA LEU A 47 -3.08 -10.45 -2.29
C LEU A 47 -3.53 -11.12 -3.61
N LYS A 48 -2.60 -11.72 -4.38
CA LYS A 48 -2.84 -12.28 -5.72
C LYS A 48 -3.45 -11.26 -6.70
N ARG A 49 -3.01 -10.01 -6.62
CA ARG A 49 -3.46 -8.87 -7.42
C ARG A 49 -2.37 -8.37 -8.35
N LYS A 50 -2.75 -7.75 -9.45
CA LYS A 50 -1.84 -7.14 -10.43
C LYS A 50 -1.52 -5.71 -10.00
N TYR A 51 -0.27 -5.47 -9.59
CA TYR A 51 0.27 -4.14 -9.23
C TYR A 51 -0.15 -3.02 -10.20
N SER A 52 -0.19 -3.32 -11.50
CA SER A 52 -0.44 -2.32 -12.56
C SER A 52 -1.90 -1.94 -12.77
N LYS A 53 -2.86 -2.78 -12.35
CA LYS A 53 -4.29 -2.65 -12.70
C LYS A 53 -5.23 -2.69 -11.51
N ASP A 54 -4.89 -3.47 -10.49
CA ASP A 54 -5.79 -3.74 -9.38
C ASP A 54 -5.57 -2.72 -8.25
N THR A 55 -6.54 -2.69 -7.34
CA THR A 55 -6.54 -1.84 -6.14
C THR A 55 -6.62 -2.69 -4.89
N PHE A 56 -6.46 -2.06 -3.74
CA PHE A 56 -6.67 -2.69 -2.44
C PHE A 56 -7.25 -1.74 -1.40
N ASP A 57 -7.84 -2.34 -0.37
CA ASP A 57 -8.31 -1.63 0.81
C ASP A 57 -7.27 -1.80 1.91
N LEU A 58 -7.06 -0.80 2.77
CA LEU A 58 -6.05 -0.87 3.83
C LEU A 58 -6.23 -2.10 4.73
N ALA A 59 -7.47 -2.54 4.96
CA ALA A 59 -7.79 -3.74 5.71
C ALA A 59 -7.34 -5.05 5.04
N ASP A 60 -7.11 -5.06 3.71
CA ASP A 60 -6.53 -6.23 3.03
C ASP A 60 -5.10 -6.54 3.54
N LEU A 61 -4.39 -5.53 4.07
CA LEU A 61 -3.04 -5.70 4.59
C LEU A 61 -2.98 -6.39 5.96
N ASP A 62 -4.12 -6.57 6.63
CA ASP A 62 -4.25 -7.26 7.91
C ASP A 62 -4.29 -8.80 7.72
N LEU A 63 -3.98 -9.30 6.51
CA LEU A 63 -3.87 -10.73 6.23
C LEU A 63 -2.73 -11.35 7.04
N HIS A 64 -3.09 -12.23 7.97
CA HIS A 64 -2.13 -12.91 8.84
C HIS A 64 -1.15 -13.80 8.06
N ASN A 65 0.12 -13.79 8.48
CA ASN A 65 1.26 -14.39 7.77
C ASN A 65 1.48 -13.81 6.36
N GLY A 66 1.08 -12.56 6.16
CA GLY A 66 1.33 -11.77 4.96
C GLY A 66 2.48 -10.79 5.18
N ILE A 67 2.19 -9.50 5.02
CA ILE A 67 3.03 -8.44 5.57
C ILE A 67 2.81 -8.35 7.09
N GLU A 68 1.59 -8.59 7.56
CA GLU A 68 1.26 -8.77 8.98
C GLU A 68 1.88 -10.08 9.49
N HIS A 69 2.61 -9.99 10.61
CA HIS A 69 3.37 -11.09 11.22
C HIS A 69 3.50 -10.88 12.74
N ASP A 70 3.67 -11.99 13.47
CA ASP A 70 4.02 -12.00 14.89
C ASP A 70 5.47 -11.50 15.12
N ALA A 71 5.75 -10.99 16.32
CA ALA A 71 7.05 -10.40 16.71
C ALA A 71 8.09 -11.45 17.17
#